data_AF-A0AAE9JDS9-F1
#
_entry.id   AF-A0AAE9JDS9-F1
#
_cell.length_a   1.000
_cell.length_b   1.000
_cell.length_c   1.000
_cell.angle_alpha   90.00
_cell.angle_beta   90.00
_cell.angle_gamma   90.00
#
_symmetry.space_group_name_H-M   'P 1'
#
loop_
_entity.id
_entity.type
_entity.pdbx_description
1 polymer ?
#
loop_
_entity_poly.entity_id
_entity_poly.type
_entity_poly.pdbx_seq_one_letter_code
_entity_poly.pdbx_strand_id
1 'polypeptide(L)'
;MESSMNTSTENLIDNEWTPTTSTILAEHQQEIENAPESTTCVEVERTMLGFSSFLIGIKSVNLIVYLVLLIVSVIFLDNSFFYTILAFGCAELVLIIITVYHGIRSTLKVVFAMLGFEMALSLVKLVFAIVLMAKDGGQDCSADHPCAILTISEKERFGLFFFILFTAFCDGLTALLTIANSPQMHQFELGDEYLF
;
A
#
# COMPACT_ATOMS: atom_id res chain seq x y z
N MET A 1 -20.58 81.34 19.95
CA MET A 1 -21.54 81.25 21.07
C MET A 1 -21.90 79.78 21.17
N GLU A 2 -21.51 79.15 22.30
CA GLU A 2 -21.83 77.79 22.80
C GLU A 2 -21.49 76.58 21.90
N SER A 3 -20.54 75.68 22.21
CA SER A 3 -20.20 74.86 23.40
C SER A 3 -21.03 73.58 23.58
N SER A 4 -20.33 72.43 23.45
CA SER A 4 -20.49 71.08 24.07
C SER A 4 -20.05 70.04 23.01
N MET A 5 -18.99 69.24 23.11
CA MET A 5 -18.30 68.49 24.19
C MET A 5 -19.15 67.36 24.81
N ASN A 6 -18.94 66.11 24.35
CA ASN A 6 -18.48 64.92 25.10
C ASN A 6 -18.76 63.63 24.30
N THR A 7 -17.72 62.88 23.91
CA THR A 7 -17.22 61.60 24.52
C THR A 7 -18.28 60.51 24.59
N SER A 8 -18.10 59.32 24.02
CA SER A 8 -17.29 58.15 24.49
C SER A 8 -17.62 57.02 23.47
N THR A 9 -16.89 55.96 23.17
CA THR A 9 -15.94 55.13 23.93
C THR A 9 -15.29 54.16 22.93
N GLU A 10 -14.06 53.76 23.26
CA GLU A 10 -13.23 52.70 22.68
C GLU A 10 -13.98 51.41 22.27
N ASN A 11 -13.47 50.73 21.24
CA ASN A 11 -12.71 49.48 21.45
C ASN A 11 -12.06 48.99 20.16
N LEU A 12 -10.72 48.86 20.22
CA LEU A 12 -9.94 47.89 19.47
C LEU A 12 -10.65 46.53 19.48
N ILE A 13 -10.55 45.75 18.40
CA ILE A 13 -10.12 44.34 18.43
C ILE A 13 -9.65 43.98 17.00
N ASP A 14 -8.33 43.87 16.92
CA ASP A 14 -7.53 42.83 16.29
C ASP A 14 -7.92 42.23 14.93
N ASN A 15 -6.92 42.35 14.04
CA ASN A 15 -6.67 41.47 12.92
C ASN A 15 -6.70 40.00 13.35
N GLU A 16 -7.73 39.26 12.95
CA GLU A 16 -7.64 37.82 12.78
C GLU A 16 -8.48 37.42 11.57
N TRP A 17 -7.86 37.45 10.39
CA TRP A 17 -8.39 36.76 9.20
C TRP A 17 -8.19 35.26 9.43
N THR A 18 -9.12 34.63 10.14
CA THR A 18 -9.30 33.18 10.01
C THR A 18 -10.19 32.94 8.80
N PRO A 19 -9.68 32.32 7.71
CA PRO A 19 -10.55 31.89 6.65
C PRO A 19 -11.44 30.79 7.24
N THR A 20 -12.73 31.09 7.38
CA THR A 20 -13.71 30.09 7.79
C THR A 20 -13.74 28.99 6.73
N THR A 21 -13.78 27.73 7.17
CA THR A 21 -13.80 26.54 6.30
C THR A 21 -14.86 26.62 5.20
N SER A 22 -15.93 27.41 5.41
CA SER A 22 -16.96 27.71 4.41
C SER A 22 -16.46 28.42 3.16
N THR A 23 -15.45 29.29 3.25
CA THR A 23 -14.98 30.10 2.12
C THR A 23 -14.06 29.29 1.22
N ILE A 24 -13.22 28.42 1.81
CA ILE A 24 -12.37 27.47 1.06
C ILE A 24 -13.22 26.38 0.43
N LEU A 25 -14.24 25.87 1.15
CA LEU A 25 -15.17 24.88 0.60
C LEU A 25 -16.01 25.48 -0.55
N ALA A 26 -16.46 26.74 -0.42
CA ALA A 26 -17.20 27.42 -1.47
C ALA A 26 -16.33 27.75 -2.70
N GLU A 27 -15.07 28.20 -2.51
CA GLU A 27 -14.15 28.38 -3.64
C GLU A 27 -13.82 27.06 -4.33
N HIS A 28 -13.57 25.98 -3.58
CA HIS A 28 -13.27 24.68 -4.17
C HIS A 28 -14.48 24.10 -4.91
N GLN A 29 -15.69 24.29 -4.37
CA GLN A 29 -16.94 23.85 -5.00
C GLN A 29 -17.27 24.68 -6.25
N GLN A 30 -16.91 25.98 -6.26
CA GLN A 30 -17.06 26.86 -7.41
C GLN A 30 -15.99 26.64 -8.50
N GLU A 31 -14.80 26.17 -8.12
CA GLU A 31 -13.74 25.76 -9.07
C GLU A 31 -14.12 24.44 -9.77
N ILE A 32 -14.76 23.52 -9.05
CA ILE A 32 -15.28 22.26 -9.58
C ILE A 32 -16.47 22.51 -10.54
N GLU A 33 -17.34 23.47 -10.22
CA GLU A 33 -18.52 23.80 -11.06
C GLU A 33 -18.16 24.53 -12.37
N ASN A 34 -17.01 25.22 -12.41
CA ASN A 34 -16.56 25.99 -13.58
C ASN A 34 -15.44 25.29 -14.39
N ALA A 35 -14.98 24.11 -13.97
CA ALA A 35 -14.03 23.34 -14.75
C ALA A 35 -14.72 22.80 -16.02
N PRO A 36 -14.13 22.94 -17.22
CA PRO A 36 -14.67 22.30 -18.41
C PRO A 36 -14.72 20.79 -18.13
N GLU A 37 -15.88 20.14 -18.23
CA GLU A 37 -16.07 18.70 -17.98
C GLU A 37 -15.04 17.81 -18.71
N SER A 38 -14.49 18.30 -19.83
CA SER A 38 -13.42 17.64 -20.58
C SER A 38 -12.07 17.60 -19.87
N THR A 39 -11.77 18.56 -19.00
CA THR A 39 -10.49 18.67 -18.27
C THR A 39 -10.47 17.73 -17.07
N THR A 40 -11.57 17.68 -16.32
CA THR A 40 -11.77 16.78 -15.18
C THR A 40 -11.75 15.31 -15.60
N CYS A 41 -12.38 14.94 -16.71
CA CYS A 41 -12.36 13.56 -17.21
C CYS A 41 -10.95 13.08 -17.58
N VAL A 42 -10.17 13.93 -18.26
CA VAL A 42 -8.79 13.61 -18.68
C VAL A 42 -7.85 13.50 -17.48
N GLU A 43 -8.06 14.31 -16.44
CA GLU A 43 -7.25 14.28 -15.22
C GLU A 43 -7.53 13.03 -14.37
N VAL A 44 -8.80 12.60 -14.26
CA VAL A 44 -9.17 11.33 -13.61
C VAL A 44 -8.57 10.14 -14.34
N GLU A 45 -8.65 10.10 -15.68
CA GLU A 45 -8.08 9.02 -16.49
C GLU A 45 -6.55 8.94 -16.33
N ARG A 46 -5.85 10.08 -16.37
CA ARG A 46 -4.39 10.15 -16.12
C ARG A 46 -4.01 9.69 -14.73
N THR A 47 -4.78 10.08 -13.71
CA THR A 47 -4.54 9.68 -12.32
C THR A 47 -4.71 8.17 -12.15
N MET A 48 -5.73 7.58 -12.78
CA MET A 48 -5.98 6.14 -12.75
C MET A 48 -4.89 5.33 -13.48
N LEU A 49 -4.42 5.82 -14.63
CA LEU A 49 -3.29 5.27 -15.37
C LEU A 49 -1.99 5.37 -14.56
N GLY A 50 -1.74 6.51 -13.91
CA GLY A 50 -0.57 6.73 -13.06
C GLY A 50 -0.53 5.78 -11.86
N PHE A 51 -1.65 5.66 -11.15
CA PHE A 51 -1.80 4.74 -10.03
C PHE A 51 -1.60 3.28 -10.45
N SER A 52 -2.24 2.84 -11.54
CA SER A 52 -2.11 1.47 -12.03
C SER A 52 -0.67 1.17 -12.50
N SER A 53 -0.02 2.11 -13.17
CA SER A 53 1.38 1.97 -13.60
C SER A 53 2.33 1.86 -12.42
N PHE A 54 2.12 2.66 -11.38
CA PHE A 54 2.88 2.60 -10.14
C PHE A 54 2.77 1.22 -9.46
N LEU A 55 1.55 0.70 -9.31
CA LEU A 55 1.33 -0.62 -8.70
C LEU A 55 1.97 -1.74 -9.51
N ILE A 56 1.81 -1.73 -10.83
CA ILE A 56 2.45 -2.70 -11.72
C ILE A 56 3.98 -2.61 -11.57
N GLY A 57 4.53 -1.40 -11.52
CA GLY A 57 5.96 -1.16 -11.36
C GLY A 57 6.53 -1.76 -10.07
N ILE A 58 5.96 -1.41 -8.92
CA ILE A 58 6.43 -1.93 -7.61
C ILE A 58 6.32 -3.44 -7.55
N LYS A 59 5.17 -4.01 -7.94
CA LYS A 59 4.98 -5.47 -7.87
C LYS A 59 5.92 -6.19 -8.83
N SER A 60 6.18 -5.64 -10.03
CA SER A 60 7.14 -6.20 -10.97
C SER A 60 8.56 -6.27 -10.39
N VAL A 61 8.99 -5.25 -9.64
CA VAL A 61 10.28 -5.29 -8.93
C VAL A 61 10.30 -6.41 -7.91
N ASN A 62 9.24 -6.58 -7.12
CA ASN A 62 9.12 -7.66 -6.14
C ASN A 62 9.23 -9.04 -6.82
N LEU A 63 8.50 -9.25 -7.91
CA LEU A 63 8.56 -10.50 -8.68
C LEU A 63 9.96 -10.78 -9.23
N ILE A 64 10.65 -9.75 -9.75
CA ILE A 64 12.05 -9.90 -10.22
C ILE A 64 12.94 -10.37 -9.07
N VAL A 65 12.79 -9.80 -7.86
CA VAL A 65 13.54 -10.24 -6.68
C VAL A 65 13.26 -11.72 -6.37
N TYR A 66 12.00 -12.15 -6.38
CA TYR A 66 11.66 -13.56 -6.19
C TYR A 66 12.22 -14.48 -7.28
N LEU A 67 12.21 -14.05 -8.55
CA LEU A 67 12.79 -14.81 -9.66
C LEU A 67 14.31 -14.96 -9.52
N VAL A 68 15.02 -13.88 -9.16
CA VAL A 68 16.46 -13.93 -8.91
C VAL A 68 16.78 -14.86 -7.75
N LEU A 69 16.01 -14.76 -6.65
CA LEU A 69 16.19 -15.64 -5.49
C LEU A 69 15.89 -17.11 -5.82
N LEU A 70 14.90 -17.38 -6.68
CA LEU A 70 14.66 -18.74 -7.17
C LEU A 70 15.90 -19.28 -7.88
N ILE A 71 16.49 -18.54 -8.82
CA ILE A 71 17.69 -18.96 -9.54
C ILE A 71 18.86 -19.18 -8.58
N VAL A 72 19.10 -18.24 -7.66
CA VAL A 72 20.17 -18.36 -6.66
C VAL A 72 19.95 -19.57 -5.77
N SER A 73 18.71 -19.82 -5.34
CA SER A 73 18.39 -20.94 -4.46
C SER A 73 18.60 -22.30 -5.10
N VAL A 74 18.33 -22.45 -6.40
CA VAL A 74 18.60 -23.71 -7.14
C VAL A 74 20.10 -24.04 -7.17
N ILE A 75 20.96 -23.03 -7.23
CA ILE A 75 22.41 -23.21 -7.42
C ILE A 75 23.15 -23.32 -6.09
N PHE A 76 22.75 -22.53 -5.09
CA PHE A 76 23.57 -22.29 -3.89
C PHE A 76 22.91 -22.69 -2.56
N LEU A 77 21.61 -22.97 -2.52
CA LEU A 77 20.87 -23.13 -1.25
C LEU A 77 20.15 -24.49 -1.16
N ASP A 78 19.72 -24.84 0.04
CA ASP A 78 18.96 -26.06 0.30
C ASP A 78 17.58 -26.07 -0.38
N ASN A 79 17.12 -27.27 -0.77
CA ASN A 79 15.83 -27.48 -1.45
C ASN A 79 14.64 -26.87 -0.67
N SER A 80 14.68 -26.92 0.65
CA SER A 80 13.65 -26.36 1.54
C SER A 80 13.55 -24.82 1.41
N PHE A 81 14.67 -24.13 1.18
CA PHE A 81 14.69 -22.70 0.89
C PHE A 81 14.02 -22.42 -0.46
N PHE A 82 14.39 -23.18 -1.50
CA PHE A 82 13.81 -23.06 -2.84
C PHE A 82 12.27 -23.18 -2.82
N TYR A 83 11.72 -24.19 -2.17
CA TYR A 83 10.26 -24.38 -2.13
C TYR A 83 9.53 -23.24 -1.41
N THR A 84 10.15 -22.66 -0.38
CA THR A 84 9.58 -21.51 0.35
C THR A 84 9.52 -20.27 -0.56
N ILE A 85 10.63 -19.97 -1.26
CA ILE A 85 10.67 -18.86 -2.22
C ILE A 85 9.72 -19.12 -3.40
N LEU A 86 9.61 -20.36 -3.87
CA LEU A 86 8.68 -20.72 -4.94
C LEU A 86 7.23 -20.49 -4.56
N ALA A 87 6.82 -20.92 -3.36
CA ALA A 87 5.45 -20.74 -2.89
C ALA A 87 5.06 -19.25 -2.82
N PHE A 88 5.92 -18.42 -2.21
CA PHE A 88 5.68 -16.97 -2.17
C PHE A 88 5.78 -16.32 -3.56
N GLY A 89 6.73 -16.74 -4.40
CA GLY A 89 6.84 -16.25 -5.78
C GLY A 89 5.61 -16.56 -6.63
N CYS A 90 4.98 -17.72 -6.44
CA CYS A 90 3.69 -18.03 -7.07
C CYS A 90 2.57 -17.12 -6.57
N ALA A 91 2.52 -16.80 -5.28
CA ALA A 91 1.53 -15.87 -4.74
C ALA A 91 1.74 -14.43 -5.28
N GLU A 92 2.98 -13.97 -5.38
CA GLU A 92 3.34 -12.69 -6.02
C GLU A 92 2.96 -12.64 -7.51
N LEU A 93 3.14 -13.75 -8.22
CA LEU A 93 2.73 -13.86 -9.62
C LEU A 93 1.22 -13.66 -9.77
N VAL A 94 0.42 -14.26 -8.88
CA VAL A 94 -1.04 -14.06 -8.84
C VAL A 94 -1.38 -12.59 -8.57
N LEU A 95 -0.69 -11.94 -7.63
CA LEU A 95 -0.86 -10.50 -7.36
C LEU A 95 -0.62 -9.66 -8.61
N ILE A 96 0.47 -9.90 -9.34
CA ILE A 96 0.76 -9.17 -10.58
C ILE A 96 -0.33 -9.38 -11.61
N ILE A 97 -0.85 -10.60 -11.78
CA ILE A 97 -1.94 -10.86 -12.72
C ILE A 97 -3.17 -10.02 -12.35
N ILE A 98 -3.54 -9.98 -11.07
CA ILE A 98 -4.66 -9.16 -10.58
C ILE A 98 -4.38 -7.66 -10.81
N THR A 99 -3.15 -7.20 -10.60
CA THR A 99 -2.75 -5.80 -10.80
C THR A 99 -2.70 -5.39 -12.25
N VAL A 100 -2.24 -6.25 -13.15
CA VAL A 100 -2.32 -6.02 -14.60
C VAL A 100 -3.77 -6.00 -15.04
N TYR A 101 -4.61 -6.92 -14.54
CA TYR A 101 -6.04 -6.91 -14.82
C TYR A 101 -6.71 -5.62 -14.32
N HIS A 102 -6.32 -5.12 -13.15
CA HIS A 102 -6.76 -3.81 -12.65
C HIS A 102 -6.35 -2.68 -13.60
N GLY A 103 -5.12 -2.70 -14.14
CA GLY A 103 -4.67 -1.69 -15.10
C GLY A 103 -5.46 -1.68 -16.41
N ILE A 104 -5.99 -2.84 -16.83
CA ILE A 104 -6.89 -2.96 -18.00
C ILE A 104 -8.33 -2.58 -17.64
N ARG A 105 -8.79 -3.03 -16.46
CA ARG A 105 -10.17 -2.88 -15.99
C ARG A 105 -10.20 -2.43 -14.53
N SER A 106 -10.11 -1.13 -14.34
CA SER A 106 -9.90 -0.51 -13.03
C SER A 106 -11.22 -0.33 -12.27
N THR A 107 -11.78 -1.46 -11.82
CA THR A 107 -13.02 -1.48 -11.01
C THR A 107 -12.71 -1.58 -9.52
N LEU A 108 -13.59 -0.99 -8.70
CA LEU A 108 -13.50 -1.04 -7.24
C LEU A 108 -13.43 -2.48 -6.70
N LYS A 109 -14.20 -3.41 -7.29
CA LYS A 109 -14.20 -4.84 -6.94
C LYS A 109 -12.80 -5.47 -7.09
N VAL A 110 -12.05 -5.08 -8.12
CA VAL A 110 -10.68 -5.56 -8.36
C VAL A 110 -9.70 -4.93 -7.38
N VAL A 111 -9.86 -3.65 -7.04
CA VAL A 111 -9.05 -2.98 -6.00
C VAL A 111 -9.20 -3.70 -4.65
N PHE A 112 -10.44 -4.00 -4.23
CA PHE A 112 -10.68 -4.76 -2.99
C PHE A 112 -10.08 -6.16 -3.03
N ALA A 113 -10.19 -6.88 -4.16
CA ALA A 113 -9.58 -8.18 -4.31
C ALA A 113 -8.05 -8.12 -4.22
N MET A 114 -7.43 -7.13 -4.85
CA MET A 114 -5.98 -6.89 -4.78
C MET A 114 -5.55 -6.59 -3.35
N LEU A 115 -6.22 -5.64 -2.69
CA LEU A 115 -5.93 -5.24 -1.32
C LEU A 115 -6.07 -6.41 -0.34
N GLY A 116 -7.18 -7.16 -0.45
CA GLY A 116 -7.44 -8.32 0.41
C GLY A 116 -6.40 -9.40 0.24
N PHE A 117 -6.00 -9.70 -1.00
CA PHE A 117 -4.95 -10.67 -1.27
C PHE A 117 -3.58 -10.21 -0.77
N GLU A 118 -3.23 -8.94 -0.96
CA GLU A 118 -1.95 -8.37 -0.53
C GLU A 118 -1.83 -8.32 1.00
N MET A 119 -2.89 -7.90 1.70
CA MET A 119 -2.96 -7.95 3.16
C MET A 119 -2.87 -9.38 3.70
N ALA A 120 -3.60 -10.32 3.09
CA ALA A 120 -3.56 -11.72 3.49
C ALA A 120 -2.17 -12.33 3.27
N LEU A 121 -1.53 -12.03 2.14
CA LEU A 121 -0.19 -12.52 1.83
C LEU A 121 0.85 -11.95 2.80
N SER A 122 0.80 -10.64 3.08
CA SER A 122 1.64 -9.98 4.08
C SER A 122 1.49 -10.64 5.46
N LEU A 123 0.25 -10.92 5.89
CA LEU A 123 -0.02 -11.60 7.16
C LEU A 123 0.55 -13.03 7.18
N VAL A 124 0.37 -13.79 6.10
CA VAL A 124 0.92 -15.16 5.98
C VAL A 124 2.45 -15.13 6.05
N LYS A 125 3.10 -14.19 5.35
CA LYS A 125 4.57 -14.00 5.42
C LYS A 125 5.01 -13.65 6.84
N LEU A 126 4.31 -12.74 7.52
CA LEU A 126 4.62 -12.35 8.89
C LEU A 126 4.48 -13.54 9.87
N VAL A 127 3.37 -14.28 9.80
CA VAL A 127 3.16 -15.47 10.63
C VAL A 127 4.23 -16.53 10.35
N PHE A 128 4.57 -16.75 9.08
CA PHE A 128 5.63 -17.68 8.70
C PHE A 128 6.99 -17.25 9.27
N ALA A 129 7.35 -15.97 9.17
CA ALA A 129 8.58 -15.44 9.74
C ALA A 129 8.65 -15.63 11.27
N ILE A 130 7.54 -15.37 11.98
CA ILE A 130 7.45 -15.59 13.42
C ILE A 130 7.62 -17.08 13.75
N VAL A 131 6.91 -17.97 13.06
CA VAL A 131 6.99 -19.42 13.29
C VAL A 131 8.41 -19.95 13.03
N LEU A 132 9.04 -19.48 11.95
CA LEU A 132 10.41 -19.87 11.58
C LEU A 132 11.43 -19.50 12.67
N MET A 133 11.26 -18.35 13.34
CA MET A 133 12.13 -17.98 14.47
C MET A 133 11.72 -18.55 15.81
N ALA A 134 10.42 -18.68 16.07
CA ALA A 134 9.90 -19.14 17.36
C ALA A 134 10.15 -20.63 17.57
N LYS A 135 10.07 -21.44 16.51
CA LYS A 135 10.30 -22.88 16.61
C LYS A 135 11.77 -23.26 16.45
N ASP A 136 12.48 -22.60 15.55
CA ASP A 136 13.81 -23.03 15.13
C ASP A 136 14.92 -22.07 15.64
N GLY A 137 14.62 -21.27 16.67
CA GLY A 137 15.39 -20.13 17.17
C GLY A 137 16.81 -20.43 17.64
N GLY A 138 17.74 -20.56 16.68
CA GLY A 138 19.18 -20.68 16.91
C GLY A 138 19.63 -22.02 17.50
N GLN A 139 18.84 -23.08 17.33
CA GLN A 139 19.28 -24.43 17.63
C GLN A 139 19.80 -25.12 16.37
N ASP A 140 21.03 -25.61 16.44
CA ASP A 140 21.63 -26.58 15.52
C ASP A 140 20.85 -27.90 15.63
N CYS A 141 19.71 -27.96 14.95
CA CYS A 141 18.92 -29.18 14.78
C CYS A 141 19.68 -30.14 13.85
N SER A 142 20.71 -30.78 14.39
CA SER A 142 21.37 -31.91 13.73
C SER A 142 20.41 -33.10 13.65
N ALA A 143 20.71 -34.03 12.74
CA ALA A 143 19.82 -35.09 12.24
C ALA A 143 19.13 -35.97 13.30
N ASP A 144 19.58 -35.97 14.56
CA ASP A 144 19.05 -36.83 15.63
C ASP A 144 17.80 -36.27 16.34
N HIS A 145 17.45 -34.99 16.14
CA HIS A 145 16.18 -34.43 16.63
C HIS A 145 15.54 -33.55 15.54
N PRO A 146 14.36 -33.91 14.99
CA PRO A 146 13.67 -33.12 13.97
C PRO A 146 13.01 -31.89 14.63
N CYS A 147 13.84 -30.95 15.09
CA CYS A 147 13.40 -29.72 15.72
C CYS A 147 13.19 -28.58 14.72
N ALA A 148 13.62 -28.72 13.47
CA ALA A 148 13.49 -27.69 12.44
C ALA A 148 12.26 -27.88 11.53
N ILE A 149 11.55 -26.80 11.17
CA ILE A 149 10.51 -26.81 10.12
C ILE A 149 11.12 -26.93 8.74
N LEU A 150 12.29 -26.31 8.53
CA LEU A 150 13.05 -26.39 7.28
C LEU A 150 14.43 -26.96 7.56
N THR A 151 14.84 -27.93 6.76
CA THR A 151 16.20 -28.47 6.73
C THR A 151 17.12 -27.48 6.00
N ILE A 152 17.44 -26.36 6.66
CA ILE A 152 18.32 -25.30 6.15
C ILE A 152 19.32 -24.90 7.24
N SER A 153 20.49 -24.41 6.84
CA SER A 153 21.51 -23.94 7.79
C SER A 153 21.04 -22.73 8.60
N GLU A 154 21.66 -22.47 9.76
CA GLU A 154 21.30 -21.32 10.60
C GLU A 154 21.43 -19.99 9.85
N LYS A 155 22.50 -19.81 9.06
CA LYS A 155 22.73 -18.58 8.29
C LYS A 155 21.65 -18.35 7.24
N GLU A 156 21.27 -19.39 6.51
CA GLU A 156 20.20 -19.33 5.51
C GLU A 156 18.85 -19.06 6.17
N ARG A 157 18.60 -19.62 7.36
CA ARG A 157 17.40 -19.38 8.15
C ARG A 157 17.26 -17.92 8.59
N PHE A 158 18.32 -17.34 9.15
CA PHE A 158 18.35 -15.92 9.50
C PHE A 158 18.14 -15.04 8.25
N GLY A 159 18.79 -15.37 7.14
CA GLY A 159 18.59 -14.67 5.87
C GLY A 159 17.15 -14.75 5.36
N LEU A 160 16.56 -15.95 5.36
CA LEU A 160 15.18 -16.20 4.96
C LEU A 160 14.19 -15.44 5.84
N PHE A 161 14.40 -15.44 7.16
CA PHE A 161 13.58 -14.68 8.11
C PHE A 161 13.56 -13.19 7.77
N PHE A 162 14.72 -12.55 7.68
CA PHE A 162 14.78 -11.11 7.41
C PHE A 162 14.23 -10.76 6.02
N PHE A 163 14.47 -11.62 5.03
CA PHE A 163 13.90 -11.45 3.71
C PHE A 163 12.36 -11.50 3.73
N ILE A 164 11.77 -12.51 4.38
CA ILE A 164 10.32 -12.65 4.48
C ILE A 164 9.72 -11.52 5.30
N LEU A 165 10.36 -11.13 6.40
CA LEU A 165 9.90 -10.02 7.23
C LEU A 165 9.90 -8.69 6.46
N PHE A 166 10.98 -8.41 5.73
CA PHE A 166 11.10 -7.21 4.92
C PHE A 166 10.06 -7.18 3.80
N THR A 167 9.88 -8.29 3.07
CA THR A 167 8.87 -8.37 2.01
C THR A 167 7.45 -8.26 2.57
N ALA A 168 7.13 -8.89 3.70
CA ALA A 168 5.85 -8.73 4.38
C ALA A 168 5.56 -7.26 4.73
N PHE A 169 6.58 -6.53 5.21
CA PHE A 169 6.49 -5.11 5.49
C PHE A 169 6.25 -4.28 4.22
N CYS A 170 6.99 -4.55 3.13
CA CYS A 170 6.81 -3.87 1.85
C CYS A 170 5.42 -4.12 1.25
N ASP A 171 4.89 -5.33 1.34
CA ASP A 171 3.53 -5.66 0.90
C ASP A 171 2.50 -4.89 1.73
N GLY A 172 2.69 -4.82 3.05
CA GLY A 172 1.84 -4.04 3.95
C GLY A 172 1.87 -2.54 3.62
N LEU A 173 3.05 -1.98 3.36
CA LEU A 173 3.19 -0.59 2.91
C LEU A 173 2.50 -0.35 1.56
N THR A 174 2.64 -1.29 0.62
CA THR A 174 2.03 -1.17 -0.72
C THR A 174 0.50 -1.26 -0.62
N ALA A 175 -0.04 -2.10 0.26
CA ALA A 175 -1.47 -2.12 0.58
C ALA A 175 -1.94 -0.77 1.15
N LEU A 176 -1.19 -0.18 2.10
CA LEU A 176 -1.53 1.14 2.66
C LEU A 176 -1.47 2.25 1.59
N LEU A 177 -0.45 2.24 0.73
CA LEU A 177 -0.34 3.18 -0.38
C LEU A 177 -1.49 3.01 -1.38
N THR A 178 -1.93 1.77 -1.62
CA THR A 178 -3.08 1.45 -2.46
C THR A 178 -4.36 2.05 -1.88
N ILE A 179 -4.59 1.94 -0.57
CA ILE A 179 -5.74 2.57 0.09
C ILE A 179 -5.67 4.10 -0.04
N ALA A 180 -4.52 4.67 0.30
CA ALA A 180 -4.35 6.12 0.38
C ALA A 180 -4.40 6.84 -0.97
N ASN A 181 -4.03 6.16 -2.06
CA ASN A 181 -3.88 6.78 -3.38
C ASN A 181 -4.81 6.20 -4.46
N SER A 182 -5.68 5.23 -4.13
CA SER A 182 -6.61 4.67 -5.11
C SER A 182 -7.72 5.69 -5.42
N PRO A 183 -7.87 6.12 -6.69
CA PRO A 183 -8.97 7.00 -7.08
C PRO A 183 -10.34 6.34 -6.84
N GLN A 184 -10.44 5.02 -7.01
CA GLN A 184 -11.69 4.29 -6.81
C GLN A 184 -12.09 4.23 -5.34
N MET A 185 -11.14 4.04 -4.42
CA MET A 185 -11.40 4.08 -2.98
C MET A 185 -11.90 5.46 -2.54
N HIS A 186 -11.29 6.52 -3.08
CA HIS A 186 -11.69 7.88 -2.76
C HIS A 186 -13.11 8.20 -3.25
N GLN A 187 -13.46 7.78 -4.47
CA GLN A 187 -14.83 7.91 -5.01
C GLN A 187 -15.86 7.13 -4.20
N PHE A 188 -15.50 5.94 -3.71
CA PHE A 188 -16.36 5.15 -2.82
C PHE A 188 -16.59 5.85 -1.47
N GLU A 189 -15.56 6.43 -0.87
CA GLU A 189 -15.66 7.15 0.42
C GLU A 189 -16.54 8.41 0.31
N LEU A 190 -16.51 9.09 -0.84
CA LEU A 190 -17.34 10.28 -1.11
C LEU A 190 -18.83 9.95 -1.38
N GLY A 191 -19.21 8.66 -1.38
CA GLY A 191 -20.62 8.25 -1.48
C GLY A 191 -21.20 8.30 -2.88
N ASP A 192 -20.37 8.33 -3.93
CA ASP A 192 -20.84 8.19 -5.31
C ASP A 192 -21.32 6.74 -5.54
N GLU A 193 -22.62 6.51 -5.35
CA GLU A 193 -23.28 5.18 -5.42
C GLU A 193 -23.31 4.55 -6.83
N TYR A 194 -22.67 5.16 -7.84
CA TYR A 194 -22.76 4.75 -9.25
C TYR A 194 -21.87 3.53 -9.63
N LEU A 195 -21.29 2.80 -8.68
CA LEU A 195 -20.28 1.76 -8.92
C LEU A 195 -20.73 0.32 -8.57
N PHE A 196 -21.98 -0.04 -8.87
CA PHE A 196 -22.44 -1.44 -8.82
C PHE A 196 -22.62 -2.10 -10.19
#